data_AF-A0A348MU82-F1
#
_entry.id   AF-A0A348MU82-F1
#
_cell.length_a   1.000
_cell.length_b   1.000
_cell.length_c   1.000
_cell.angle_alpha   90.00
_cell.angle_beta   90.00
_cell.angle_gamma   90.00
#
_symmetry.space_group_name_H-M   'P 1'
#
loop_
_entity.id
_entity.type
_entity.pdbx_description
1 polymer ?
#
loop_
_entity_poly.entity_id
_entity_poly.type
_entity_poly.pdbx_seq_one_letter_code
_entity_poly.pdbx_strand_id
1 'polypeptide(L)'
;MQKNQLLHTLLWISLLLAMGCTSQQSHVFGEDMPTMKTIHDDKFHSISPVLPERRMDHQVQNTDFEWLPNPTVYLYVFKHLSPTGLPVPGYTTFFKLYTTDHIALPSELSRWGS
;
A
#
# COMPACT_ATOMS: atom_id res chain seq x y z
N MET A 1 53.99 33.53 -14.86
CA MET A 1 54.16 32.65 -13.69
C MET A 1 52.85 32.00 -13.20
N GLN A 2 51.67 32.61 -13.40
CA GLN A 2 50.38 32.05 -12.94
C GLN A 2 49.93 30.76 -13.65
N LYS A 3 50.34 30.53 -14.90
CA LYS A 3 49.91 29.34 -15.68
C LYS A 3 50.48 28.02 -15.13
N ASN A 4 51.71 28.02 -14.60
CA ASN A 4 52.30 26.85 -13.93
C ASN A 4 51.63 26.59 -12.57
N GLN A 5 51.29 27.65 -11.83
CA GLN A 5 50.58 27.51 -10.55
C GLN A 5 49.20 26.87 -10.74
N LEU A 6 48.48 27.26 -11.79
CA LEU A 6 47.17 26.70 -12.13
C LEU A 6 47.24 25.23 -12.57
N LEU A 7 48.34 24.84 -13.24
CA LEU A 7 48.59 23.45 -13.61
C LEU A 7 48.91 22.59 -12.37
N HIS A 8 49.69 23.13 -11.42
CA HIS A 8 49.99 22.44 -10.17
C HIS A 8 48.75 22.25 -9.30
N THR A 9 47.89 23.26 -9.16
CA THR A 9 46.66 23.14 -8.36
C THR A 9 45.70 22.11 -8.94
N LEU A 10 45.53 22.06 -10.27
CA LEU A 10 44.72 21.02 -10.93
C LEU A 10 45.26 19.61 -10.70
N LEU A 11 46.59 19.44 -10.70
CA LEU A 11 47.24 18.16 -10.46
C LEU A 11 47.13 17.72 -8.99
N TRP A 12 47.15 18.66 -8.04
CA TRP A 12 46.89 18.38 -6.63
C TRP A 12 45.43 18.00 -6.38
N ILE A 13 44.47 18.66 -7.03
CA ILE A 13 43.05 18.36 -6.88
C ILE A 13 42.71 16.97 -7.43
N SER A 14 43.24 16.59 -8.59
CA SER A 14 43.01 15.25 -9.15
C SER A 14 43.60 14.14 -8.28
N LEU A 15 44.78 14.37 -7.68
CA LEU A 15 45.40 13.45 -6.74
C LEU A 15 44.56 13.29 -5.45
N LEU A 16 43.96 14.39 -4.96
CA LEU A 16 43.13 14.41 -3.76
C LEU A 16 41.78 13.70 -3.98
N LEU A 17 41.18 13.80 -5.17
CA LEU A 17 39.97 13.05 -5.53
C LEU A 17 40.21 11.54 -5.74
N ALA A 18 41.45 11.12 -6.02
CA ALA A 18 41.79 9.70 -6.19
C ALA A 18 41.90 8.94 -4.85
N MET A 19 42.05 9.63 -3.71
CA MET A 19 41.89 9.04 -2.39
C MET A 19 40.39 8.95 -2.03
N GLY A 20 39.66 8.12 -2.77
CA GLY A 20 38.33 7.69 -2.38
C GLY A 20 38.42 6.72 -1.20
N CYS A 21 37.68 6.99 -0.13
CA CYS A 21 37.41 5.98 0.89
C CYS A 21 36.55 4.87 0.26
N THR A 22 37.14 3.73 -0.07
CA THR A 22 36.38 2.50 -0.31
C THR A 22 35.85 2.01 1.04
N SER A 23 34.63 2.44 1.39
CA SER A 23 33.91 1.88 2.52
C SER A 23 33.56 0.43 2.19
N GLN A 24 34.22 -0.51 2.87
CA GLN A 24 34.03 -1.93 2.66
C GLN A 24 32.67 -2.38 3.22
N GLN A 25 31.75 -2.77 2.34
CA GLN A 25 30.39 -3.18 2.68
C GLN A 25 30.29 -4.65 3.16
N SER A 26 31.42 -5.28 3.51
CA SER A 26 31.48 -6.73 3.81
C SER A 26 31.06 -7.09 5.24
N HIS A 27 30.63 -6.13 6.06
CA HIS A 27 30.14 -6.41 7.42
C HIS A 27 28.61 -6.45 7.51
N VAL A 28 27.88 -6.01 6.49
CA VAL A 28 26.40 -5.97 6.54
C VAL A 28 25.78 -7.31 6.14
N PHE A 29 26.52 -8.13 5.40
CA PHE A 29 26.09 -9.45 4.96
C PHE A 29 27.16 -10.45 5.40
N GLY A 30 26.85 -11.26 6.42
CA GLY A 30 27.72 -12.36 6.82
C GLY A 30 27.97 -13.28 5.63
N GLU A 31 29.16 -13.85 5.53
CA GLU A 31 29.63 -14.63 4.38
C GLU A 31 28.75 -15.87 4.08
N ASP A 32 27.89 -16.24 5.03
CA ASP A 32 27.12 -17.50 5.03
C ASP A 32 25.61 -17.27 5.07
N MET A 33 25.08 -16.31 4.30
CA MET A 33 23.62 -16.12 4.22
C MET A 33 22.97 -17.26 3.41
N PRO A 34 22.07 -18.06 4.02
CA PRO A 34 21.35 -19.08 3.29
C PRO A 34 20.49 -18.42 2.21
N THR A 35 20.49 -18.99 1.01
CA THR A 35 19.61 -18.53 -0.06
C THR A 35 18.15 -18.73 0.36
N MET A 36 17.24 -17.87 -0.09
CA MET A 36 15.80 -18.01 0.18
C MET A 36 15.26 -19.43 -0.12
N LYS A 37 15.85 -20.12 -1.12
CA LYS A 37 15.58 -21.52 -1.46
C LYS A 37 15.96 -22.50 -0.34
N THR A 38 17.12 -22.34 0.30
CA THR A 38 17.56 -23.26 1.35
C THR A 38 16.70 -23.08 2.60
N ILE A 39 16.34 -21.84 2.93
CA ILE A 39 15.39 -21.53 4.01
C ILE A 39 14.00 -22.14 3.74
N HIS A 40 13.55 -22.07 2.49
CA HIS A 40 12.28 -22.66 2.07
C HIS A 40 12.35 -24.20 2.21
N ASP A 41 13.31 -24.84 1.58
CA ASP A 41 13.39 -26.30 1.47
C ASP A 41 13.58 -26.98 2.84
N ASP A 42 14.40 -26.43 3.73
CA ASP A 42 14.59 -26.93 5.12
C ASP A 42 13.27 -26.95 5.91
N LYS A 43 12.41 -25.94 5.68
CA LYS A 43 11.11 -25.84 6.35
C LYS A 43 10.11 -26.84 5.80
N PHE A 44 10.10 -27.09 4.50
CA PHE A 44 9.13 -28.00 3.89
C PHE A 44 9.49 -29.48 4.05
N HIS A 45 10.79 -29.82 4.19
CA HIS A 45 11.20 -31.21 4.43
C HIS A 45 10.95 -31.70 5.86
N SER A 46 10.85 -30.78 6.84
CA SER A 46 10.60 -31.11 8.25
C SER A 46 9.12 -31.15 8.64
N ILE A 47 8.22 -30.74 7.75
CA ILE A 47 6.78 -30.77 8.00
C ILE A 47 6.24 -32.16 7.62
N SER A 48 6.00 -33.00 8.64
CA SER A 48 5.02 -34.09 8.51
C SER A 48 3.69 -33.51 8.01
N PRO A 49 2.82 -34.25 7.29
CA PRO A 49 1.52 -33.76 6.80
C PRO A 49 0.51 -33.56 7.95
N VAL A 50 0.90 -32.79 8.96
CA VAL A 50 -0.01 -32.07 9.83
C VAL A 50 -0.53 -30.94 8.96
N LEU A 51 -1.81 -31.01 8.63
CA LEU A 51 -2.49 -29.90 7.99
C LEU A 51 -2.19 -28.68 8.86
N PRO A 52 -1.62 -27.59 8.31
CA PRO A 52 -1.41 -26.40 9.10
C PRO A 52 -2.79 -25.93 9.54
N GLU A 53 -3.17 -26.29 10.77
CA GLU A 53 -4.27 -25.66 11.48
C GLU A 53 -3.85 -24.20 11.58
N ARG A 54 -4.35 -23.39 10.66
CA ARG A 54 -4.13 -21.96 10.68
C ARG A 54 -4.83 -21.50 11.94
N ARG A 55 -4.09 -21.41 13.05
CA ARG A 55 -4.57 -20.80 14.27
C ARG A 55 -4.89 -19.35 13.90
N MET A 56 -6.17 -19.10 13.66
CA MET A 56 -6.72 -17.77 13.47
C MET A 56 -6.85 -17.13 14.86
N ASP A 57 -5.78 -17.09 15.65
CA ASP A 57 -5.74 -16.36 16.92
C ASP A 57 -5.37 -14.89 16.72
N HIS A 58 -4.74 -14.57 15.59
CA HIS A 58 -4.45 -13.20 15.19
C HIS A 58 -5.47 -12.74 14.16
N GLN A 59 -6.61 -12.24 14.66
CA GLN A 59 -7.44 -11.35 13.87
C GLN A 59 -6.55 -10.16 13.50
N VAL A 60 -6.19 -10.03 12.22
CA VAL A 60 -5.51 -8.84 11.70
C VAL A 60 -6.48 -7.68 11.90
N GLN A 61 -6.41 -7.04 13.06
CA GLN A 61 -7.06 -5.77 13.30
C GLN A 61 -6.27 -4.75 12.49
N ASN A 62 -6.69 -4.55 11.26
CA ASN A 62 -6.19 -3.49 10.41
C ASN A 62 -6.81 -2.19 10.94
N THR A 63 -6.24 -1.64 12.02
CA THR A 63 -6.79 -0.48 12.74
C THR A 63 -6.61 0.84 12.01
N ASP A 64 -5.81 0.84 10.94
CA ASP A 64 -5.37 2.09 10.32
C ASP A 64 -6.34 2.58 9.24
N PHE A 65 -7.15 1.69 8.66
CA PHE A 65 -8.08 2.03 7.58
C PHE A 65 -9.36 1.19 7.63
N GLU A 66 -10.49 1.89 7.78
CA GLU A 66 -11.83 1.30 7.77
C GLU A 66 -12.49 1.49 6.40
N TRP A 67 -13.47 0.64 6.08
CA TRP A 67 -14.27 0.79 4.86
C TRP A 67 -15.26 1.95 5.01
N LEU A 68 -15.38 2.78 3.97
CA LEU A 68 -16.42 3.80 3.91
C LEU A 68 -17.79 3.12 3.76
N PRO A 69 -18.80 3.47 4.56
CA PRO A 69 -20.12 2.86 4.45
C PRO A 69 -20.75 3.15 3.08
N ASN A 70 -21.16 2.09 2.38
CA ASN A 70 -21.91 2.16 1.12
C ASN A 70 -23.37 1.69 1.31
N PRO A 71 -24.23 2.53 1.90
CA PRO A 71 -25.62 2.18 2.18
C PRO A 71 -26.42 2.04 0.88
N THR A 72 -27.48 1.25 0.94
CA THR A 72 -28.51 1.23 -0.11
C THR A 72 -29.47 2.37 0.15
N VAL A 73 -29.63 3.27 -0.82
CA VAL A 73 -30.60 4.37 -0.77
C VAL A 73 -31.87 3.99 -1.55
N TYR A 74 -33.00 4.53 -1.10
CA TYR A 74 -34.30 4.31 -1.71
C TYR A 74 -34.83 5.64 -2.25
N LEU A 75 -35.22 5.66 -3.51
CA LEU A 75 -35.86 6.79 -4.16
C LEU A 75 -37.33 6.48 -4.37
N TYR A 76 -38.19 7.39 -3.93
CA TYR A 76 -39.61 7.33 -4.23
C TYR A 76 -39.98 8.33 -5.33
N VAL A 77 -40.63 7.83 -6.37
CA VAL A 77 -41.22 8.67 -7.42
C VAL A 77 -42.69 8.87 -7.07
N PHE A 78 -43.07 10.12 -6.80
CA PHE A 78 -44.46 10.48 -6.55
C PHE A 78 -45.30 10.30 -7.81
N LYS A 79 -46.58 9.92 -7.65
CA LYS A 79 -47.54 9.90 -8.76
C LYS A 79 -47.64 11.29 -9.39
N HIS A 80 -47.52 11.37 -10.70
CA HIS A 80 -47.62 12.64 -11.44
C HIS A 80 -48.09 12.41 -12.89
N LEU A 81 -48.37 13.49 -13.60
CA LEU A 81 -48.61 13.45 -15.04
C LEU A 81 -47.31 13.77 -15.78
N SER A 82 -47.01 13.04 -16.86
CA SER A 82 -45.90 13.35 -17.74
C SER A 82 -46.11 14.71 -18.43
N PRO A 83 -45.07 15.30 -19.06
CA PRO A 83 -45.24 16.48 -19.90
C PRO A 83 -46.26 16.30 -21.04
N THR A 84 -46.50 15.06 -21.46
CA THR A 84 -47.49 14.68 -22.48
C THR A 84 -48.87 14.37 -21.90
N GLY A 85 -49.07 14.52 -20.59
CA GLY A 85 -50.34 14.30 -19.89
C GLY A 85 -50.65 12.84 -19.55
N LEU A 86 -49.71 11.92 -19.74
CA LEU A 86 -49.91 10.50 -19.42
C LEU A 86 -49.67 10.25 -17.91
N PRO A 87 -50.45 9.37 -17.26
CA PRO A 87 -50.29 9.09 -15.84
C PRO A 87 -49.02 8.28 -15.58
N VAL A 88 -48.18 8.78 -14.68
CA VAL A 88 -47.01 8.06 -14.14
C VAL A 88 -47.37 7.53 -12.74
N PRO A 89 -47.38 6.21 -12.52
CA PRO A 89 -47.66 5.64 -11.21
C PRO A 89 -46.51 5.94 -10.24
N GLY A 90 -46.81 5.84 -8.94
CA GLY A 90 -45.79 5.99 -7.90
C GLY A 90 -45.05 4.67 -7.72
N TYR A 91 -43.73 4.74 -7.60
CA TYR A 91 -42.89 3.57 -7.40
C TYR A 91 -41.66 3.91 -6.57
N THR A 92 -41.10 2.90 -5.92
CA THR A 92 -39.83 2.99 -5.18
C THR A 92 -38.75 2.24 -5.94
N THR A 93 -37.56 2.81 -6.04
CA THR A 93 -36.37 2.14 -6.56
C THR A 93 -35.25 2.21 -5.53
N PHE A 94 -34.28 1.29 -5.59
CA PHE A 94 -33.16 1.23 -4.67
C PHE A 94 -31.84 1.09 -5.43
N PHE A 95 -30.78 1.69 -4.90
CA PHE A 95 -29.43 1.61 -5.46
C PHE A 95 -28.38 1.87 -4.38
N LYS A 96 -27.13 1.49 -4.65
CA LYS A 96 -25.99 1.78 -3.76
C LYS A 96 -25.59 3.25 -3.85
N LEU A 97 -25.20 3.85 -2.73
CA LEU A 97 -24.75 5.24 -2.69
C LEU A 97 -23.50 5.45 -3.55
N TYR A 98 -22.58 4.47 -3.58
CA TYR A 98 -21.36 4.48 -4.40
C TYR A 98 -21.33 3.28 -5.36
N THR A 99 -20.74 3.48 -6.54
CA THR A 99 -20.56 2.42 -7.55
C THR A 99 -19.49 1.40 -7.15
N THR A 100 -18.51 1.85 -6.37
CA THR A 100 -17.36 1.08 -5.92
C THR A 100 -17.20 1.30 -4.42
N ASP A 101 -16.75 0.29 -3.70
CA ASP A 101 -16.44 0.44 -2.28
C ASP A 101 -15.10 1.19 -2.11
N HIS A 102 -15.09 2.12 -1.16
CA HIS A 102 -13.95 2.99 -0.89
C HIS A 102 -13.44 2.75 0.53
N ILE A 103 -12.14 2.94 0.72
CA ILE A 103 -11.53 2.99 2.03
C ILE A 103 -11.69 4.42 2.56
N ALA A 104 -12.10 4.55 3.82
CA ALA A 104 -12.28 5.85 4.46
C ALA A 104 -10.94 6.49 4.82
N LEU A 105 -10.89 7.82 4.77
CA LEU A 105 -9.76 8.56 5.34
C LEU A 105 -9.80 8.48 6.88
N PRO A 106 -8.64 8.58 7.57
CA PRO A 106 -8.57 8.47 9.03
C PRO A 106 -9.49 9.42 9.82
N SER A 107 -9.89 10.56 9.23
CA SER A 107 -10.78 11.54 9.85
C SER A 107 -12.25 11.46 9.37
N GLU A 108 -12.56 10.62 8.39
CA GLU A 108 -13.86 10.63 7.69
C GLU A 108 -14.98 9.95 8.52
N LEU A 109 -14.60 8.93 9.29
CA LEU A 109 -15.53 8.12 10.09
C LEU A 109 -15.82 8.68 11.48
N SER A 110 -15.04 9.66 11.94
CA SER A 110 -15.16 10.28 13.27
C SER A 110 -16.54 10.89 13.57
N ARG A 111 -17.36 11.14 12.55
CA ARG A 111 -18.67 11.80 12.68
C ARG A 111 -19.88 10.85 12.68
N TRP A 112 -19.72 9.56 12.36
CA TRP A 112 -20.85 8.64 12.16
C TRP A 112 -21.20 7.77 13.38
N GLY A 113 -20.51 7.94 14.51
CA GLY A 113 -20.67 7.14 15.73
C GLY A 113 -20.85 7.94 17.02
N SER A 114 -21.82 8.87 17.06
CA SER A 114 -22.29 9.52 18.30
C SER A 114 -23.75 9.21 18.60
#